data_AF-A0A519N0I2-F1
#
_entry.id   AF-A0A519N0I2-F1
#
_cell.length_a   1.000
_cell.length_b   1.000
_cell.length_c   1.000
_cell.angle_alpha   90.00
_cell.angle_beta   90.00
_cell.angle_gamma   90.00
#
_symmetry.space_group_name_H-M   'P 1'
#
loop_
_entity.id
_entity.type
_entity.pdbx_description
1 polymer ?
#
loop_
_entity_poly.entity_id
_entity_poly.type
_entity_poly.pdbx_seq_one_letter_code
_entity_poly.pdbx_strand_id
1 'polypeptide(L)'
;MKKVVFLLLILVSCADEKSKSVSFSTSDSKYFTAISANDVALSQPQFGDWRQQHIEKKQTFEDYVSDNPFIPDDDQKVIYLQPIGKFDSLQVKAIELTREYVEIFFQRKTVVLDAIPDAGIPAGSRRQNFGHEQLKTGYILHKILAPDIPDDAMAIMAISQKDLYPNEDWNYVFGQASYSKRVGVTSIFRLQDEYLGGSNFDVCVRRLANVSVHEIGHMLTIHHCLFAKCVMNGSNNLQETDAGPMRLCSDCQKKLKWNLGYDNSDRLKDLLGFSRKHLVGDVGELEKDMAVVGR
;
A
#
# COMPACT_ATOMS: atom_id res chain seq x y z
N MET A 1 15.70 -50.58 -51.73
CA MET A 1 15.58 -49.13 -52.00
C MET A 1 15.03 -48.46 -50.74
N LYS A 2 15.89 -47.81 -49.93
CA LYS A 2 15.45 -47.14 -48.69
C LYS A 2 14.87 -45.77 -49.06
N LYS A 3 13.60 -45.52 -48.71
CA LYS A 3 12.94 -44.22 -48.86
C LYS A 3 13.38 -43.32 -47.70
N VAL A 4 14.02 -42.21 -48.02
CA VAL A 4 14.33 -41.13 -47.07
C VAL A 4 13.11 -40.22 -47.00
N VAL A 5 12.55 -40.05 -45.81
CA VAL A 5 11.46 -39.11 -45.53
C VAL A 5 12.12 -37.80 -45.07
N PHE A 6 11.92 -36.73 -45.82
CA PHE A 6 12.34 -35.38 -45.43
C PHE A 6 11.27 -34.80 -44.50
N LEU A 7 11.63 -34.61 -43.22
CA LEU A 7 10.79 -33.92 -42.24
C LEU A 7 11.09 -32.41 -42.36
N LEU A 8 10.12 -31.64 -42.84
CA LEU A 8 10.22 -30.18 -42.94
C LEU A 8 9.93 -29.59 -41.54
N LEU A 9 10.98 -29.18 -40.82
CA LEU A 9 10.85 -28.41 -39.58
C LEU A 9 10.46 -26.98 -39.92
N ILE A 10 9.19 -26.64 -39.70
CA ILE A 10 8.72 -25.25 -39.68
C ILE A 10 9.16 -24.66 -38.34
N LEU A 11 10.28 -23.94 -38.34
CA LEU A 11 10.68 -23.08 -37.25
C LEU A 11 9.75 -21.87 -37.24
N VAL A 12 8.71 -21.92 -36.43
CA VAL A 12 7.95 -20.71 -36.06
C VAL A 12 8.90 -19.87 -35.21
N SER A 13 9.50 -18.86 -35.83
CA SER A 13 10.20 -17.78 -35.14
C SER A 13 9.16 -17.10 -34.25
N CYS A 14 9.24 -17.34 -32.94
CA CYS A 14 8.64 -16.44 -31.97
C CYS A 14 9.27 -15.08 -32.22
N ALA A 15 8.47 -14.15 -32.77
CA ALA A 15 8.87 -12.77 -32.82
C ALA A 15 9.03 -12.29 -31.38
N ASP A 16 10.23 -11.79 -31.06
CA ASP A 16 10.47 -11.01 -29.85
C ASP A 16 9.41 -9.91 -29.76
N GLU A 17 8.45 -10.06 -28.84
CA GLU A 17 7.70 -8.92 -28.34
C GLU A 17 8.72 -8.04 -27.63
N LYS A 18 9.25 -7.07 -28.39
CA LYS A 18 10.09 -5.99 -27.88
C LYS A 18 9.49 -5.52 -26.57
N SER A 19 10.21 -5.73 -25.46
CA SER A 19 9.93 -5.01 -24.23
C SER A 19 9.89 -3.53 -24.61
N LYS A 20 8.71 -2.92 -24.55
CA LYS A 20 8.61 -1.48 -24.73
C LYS A 20 9.44 -0.90 -23.61
N SER A 21 10.62 -0.38 -23.93
CA SER A 21 11.46 0.30 -22.95
C SER A 21 10.62 1.44 -22.37
N VAL A 22 10.17 1.26 -21.14
CA VAL A 22 9.40 2.27 -20.44
C VAL A 22 10.37 3.37 -20.04
N SER A 23 10.26 4.53 -20.69
CA SER A 23 11.07 5.71 -20.37
C SER A 23 10.20 6.79 -19.74
N PHE A 24 10.61 7.29 -18.58
CA PHE A 24 10.03 8.49 -17.99
C PHE A 24 10.38 9.73 -18.81
N SER A 25 9.60 10.80 -18.64
CA SER A 25 9.96 12.12 -19.18
C SER A 25 11.32 12.57 -18.63
N THR A 26 11.97 13.54 -19.30
CA THR A 26 13.24 14.09 -18.79
C THR A 26 13.08 14.72 -17.42
N SER A 27 11.95 15.39 -17.15
CA SER A 27 11.65 16.00 -15.84
C SER A 27 11.45 14.93 -14.77
N ASP A 28 10.67 13.89 -15.04
CA ASP A 28 10.45 12.79 -14.08
C ASP A 28 11.74 12.02 -13.79
N SER A 29 12.55 11.76 -14.82
CA SER A 29 13.85 11.10 -14.65
C SER A 29 14.77 11.91 -13.74
N LYS A 30 14.88 13.24 -13.97
CA LYS A 30 15.66 14.14 -13.11
C LYS A 30 15.13 14.15 -11.68
N TYR A 31 13.81 14.18 -11.49
CA TYR A 31 13.19 14.13 -10.17
C TYR A 31 13.59 12.86 -9.42
N PHE A 32 13.41 11.67 -10.02
CA PHE A 32 13.74 10.40 -9.37
C PHE A 32 15.24 10.27 -9.07
N THR A 33 16.11 10.73 -9.97
CA THR A 33 17.55 10.78 -9.72
C THR A 33 17.87 11.68 -8.53
N ALA A 34 17.26 12.88 -8.44
CA ALA A 34 17.51 13.80 -7.34
C ALA A 34 17.11 13.20 -5.98
N ILE A 35 15.90 12.67 -5.85
CA ILE A 35 15.41 12.13 -4.57
C ILE A 35 16.06 10.80 -4.17
N SER A 36 16.65 10.06 -5.12
CA SER A 36 17.38 8.82 -4.83
C SER A 36 18.59 9.05 -3.92
N ALA A 37 19.15 10.27 -3.92
CA ALA A 37 20.23 10.65 -3.00
C ALA A 37 19.79 10.65 -1.52
N ASN A 38 18.49 10.73 -1.27
CA ASN A 38 17.90 10.70 0.08
C ASN A 38 17.37 9.31 0.48
N ASP A 39 17.47 8.30 -0.39
CA ASP A 39 17.06 6.95 -0.04
C ASP A 39 17.99 6.38 1.05
N VAL A 40 17.40 5.97 2.17
CA VAL A 40 18.14 5.41 3.30
C VAL A 40 18.20 3.89 3.16
N ALA A 41 19.40 3.31 3.14
CA ALA A 41 19.57 1.87 3.08
C ALA A 41 18.89 1.16 4.28
N LEU A 42 18.34 -0.02 4.03
CA LEU A 42 17.80 -0.85 5.10
C LEU A 42 18.93 -1.37 5.99
N SER A 43 18.72 -1.36 7.30
CA SER A 43 19.63 -2.00 8.27
C SER A 43 19.60 -3.53 8.12
N GLN A 44 20.53 -4.21 8.79
CA GLN A 44 20.39 -5.66 8.99
C GLN A 44 19.14 -5.95 9.83
N PRO A 45 18.37 -7.00 9.50
CA PRO A 45 17.17 -7.34 10.25
C PRO A 45 17.54 -7.87 11.63
N GLN A 46 16.76 -7.48 12.64
CA GLN A 46 16.88 -7.91 14.02
C GLN A 46 15.94 -9.09 14.32
N PHE A 47 16.09 -9.70 15.49
CA PHE A 47 15.19 -10.77 15.93
C PHE A 47 13.76 -10.25 16.04
N GLY A 48 12.81 -10.90 15.38
CA GLY A 48 11.41 -10.49 15.36
C GLY A 48 11.03 -9.62 14.17
N ASP A 49 12.00 -9.02 13.47
CA ASP A 49 11.73 -8.18 12.30
C ASP A 49 11.09 -8.99 11.17
N TRP A 50 10.26 -8.33 10.36
CA TRP A 50 9.62 -8.94 9.20
C TRP A 50 10.65 -9.62 8.28
N ARG A 51 11.72 -8.91 7.93
CA ARG A 51 12.77 -9.41 7.03
C ARG A 51 13.64 -10.52 7.64
N GLN A 52 13.53 -10.79 8.95
CA GLN A 52 14.18 -11.93 9.57
C GLN A 52 13.32 -13.21 9.44
N GLN A 53 12.00 -13.07 9.43
CA GLN A 53 11.04 -14.18 9.40
C GLN A 53 10.55 -14.50 7.98
N HIS A 54 10.60 -13.53 7.08
CA HIS A 54 10.08 -13.63 5.72
C HIS A 54 11.20 -13.41 4.70
N ILE A 55 11.47 -14.44 3.89
CA ILE A 55 12.39 -14.35 2.77
C ILE A 55 11.60 -13.99 1.52
N GLU A 56 11.79 -12.77 1.04
CA GLU A 56 11.02 -12.19 -0.05
C GLU A 56 11.90 -11.84 -1.24
N LYS A 57 11.32 -11.86 -2.44
CA LYS A 57 12.01 -11.46 -3.67
C LYS A 57 11.96 -9.94 -3.81
N LYS A 58 13.08 -9.34 -4.19
CA LYS A 58 13.14 -7.95 -4.66
C LYS A 58 12.29 -7.80 -5.93
N GLN A 59 11.61 -6.67 -6.05
CA GLN A 59 10.91 -6.26 -7.27
C GLN A 59 11.46 -4.90 -7.67
N THR A 60 12.33 -4.79 -8.68
CA THR A 60 12.75 -3.48 -9.19
C THR A 60 11.60 -2.78 -9.93
N PHE A 61 11.80 -1.54 -10.38
CA PHE A 61 10.88 -0.91 -11.32
C PHE A 61 10.66 -1.75 -12.59
N GLU A 62 11.72 -2.32 -13.17
CA GLU A 62 11.66 -3.14 -14.38
C GLU A 62 10.92 -4.47 -14.13
N ASP A 63 11.15 -5.11 -12.97
CA ASP A 63 10.37 -6.28 -12.56
C ASP A 63 8.90 -5.92 -12.43
N TYR A 64 8.58 -4.80 -11.77
CA TYR A 64 7.21 -4.33 -11.57
C TYR A 64 6.47 -4.13 -12.89
N VAL A 65 7.09 -3.47 -13.88
CA VAL A 65 6.50 -3.30 -15.22
C VAL A 65 6.31 -4.66 -15.92
N SER A 66 7.25 -5.58 -15.74
CA SER A 66 7.22 -6.91 -16.37
C SER A 66 6.20 -7.87 -15.73
N ASP A 67 5.86 -7.65 -14.45
CA ASP A 67 4.89 -8.43 -13.68
C ASP A 67 3.43 -8.16 -14.11
N ASN A 68 3.19 -7.29 -15.11
CA ASN A 68 1.88 -6.88 -15.62
C ASN A 68 0.95 -6.45 -14.48
N PRO A 69 1.29 -5.35 -13.78
CA PRO A 69 0.57 -4.94 -12.59
C PRO A 69 -0.85 -4.50 -12.95
N PHE A 70 -1.74 -4.46 -11.95
CA PHE A 70 -3.03 -3.83 -12.15
C PHE A 70 -2.84 -2.33 -12.45
N ILE A 71 -3.36 -1.88 -13.60
CA ILE A 71 -3.37 -0.48 -14.01
C ILE A 71 -4.82 -0.02 -14.02
N PRO A 72 -5.19 1.01 -13.23
CA PRO A 72 -6.53 1.59 -13.29
C PRO A 72 -6.82 2.13 -14.68
N ASP A 73 -8.01 1.83 -15.21
CA ASP A 73 -8.48 2.43 -16.45
C ASP A 73 -8.88 3.91 -16.26
N ASP A 74 -9.31 4.56 -17.35
CA ASP A 74 -9.70 5.96 -17.35
C ASP A 74 -10.96 6.23 -16.49
N ASP A 75 -11.77 5.23 -16.15
CA ASP A 75 -12.98 5.39 -15.33
C ASP A 75 -12.69 5.10 -13.85
N GLN A 76 -11.69 4.28 -13.54
CA GLN A 76 -11.27 3.89 -12.19
C GLN A 76 -10.41 4.97 -11.49
N LYS A 77 -11.08 6.05 -11.06
CA LYS A 77 -10.42 7.26 -10.52
C LYS A 77 -10.56 7.46 -9.02
N VAL A 78 -11.34 6.62 -8.33
CA VAL A 78 -11.72 6.86 -6.93
C VAL A 78 -11.16 5.79 -5.99
N ILE A 79 -10.61 6.21 -4.85
CA ILE A 79 -10.29 5.31 -3.74
C ILE A 79 -11.44 5.39 -2.74
N TYR A 80 -12.01 4.25 -2.38
CA TYR A 80 -13.05 4.17 -1.35
C TYR A 80 -12.46 3.66 -0.04
N LEU A 81 -12.76 4.34 1.05
CA LEU A 81 -12.52 3.83 2.40
C LEU A 81 -13.86 3.36 2.97
N GLN A 82 -13.95 2.09 3.35
CA GLN A 82 -15.16 1.48 3.90
C GLN A 82 -14.97 1.19 5.41
N PRO A 83 -15.45 2.04 6.31
CA PRO A 83 -15.42 1.72 7.73
C PRO A 83 -16.29 0.50 8.04
N ILE A 84 -15.79 -0.43 8.87
CA ILE A 84 -16.49 -1.62 9.33
C ILE A 84 -16.46 -1.65 10.86
N GLY A 85 -17.64 -1.55 11.48
CA GLY A 85 -17.81 -1.49 12.92
C GLY A 85 -18.34 -0.14 13.41
N LYS A 86 -18.11 0.18 14.68
CA LYS A 86 -18.55 1.41 15.34
C LYS A 86 -17.35 2.24 15.76
N PHE A 87 -17.27 3.46 15.25
CA PHE A 87 -16.16 4.36 15.51
C PHE A 87 -16.61 5.52 16.40
N ASP A 88 -15.80 5.86 17.41
CA ASP A 88 -16.00 7.09 18.18
C ASP A 88 -15.58 8.34 17.38
N SER A 89 -15.81 9.53 17.94
CA SER A 89 -15.54 10.79 17.25
C SER A 89 -14.06 11.03 16.93
N LEU A 90 -13.13 10.53 17.76
CA LEU A 90 -11.70 10.64 17.48
C LEU A 90 -11.31 9.64 16.39
N GLN A 91 -11.83 8.42 16.43
CA GLN A 91 -11.56 7.42 15.40
C GLN A 91 -12.11 7.86 14.03
N VAL A 92 -13.31 8.44 13.98
CA VAL A 92 -13.86 9.05 12.76
C VAL A 92 -12.94 10.16 12.25
N LYS A 93 -12.49 11.06 13.13
CA LYS A 93 -11.53 12.12 12.75
C LYS A 93 -10.21 11.55 12.22
N ALA A 94 -9.72 10.44 12.77
CA ALA A 94 -8.51 9.78 12.30
C ALA A 94 -8.70 9.14 10.91
N ILE A 95 -9.88 8.58 10.64
CA ILE A 95 -10.27 8.07 9.32
C ILE A 95 -10.32 9.21 8.29
N GLU A 96 -10.89 10.37 8.64
CA GLU A 96 -10.94 11.53 7.73
C GLU A 96 -9.54 12.08 7.40
N LEU A 97 -8.65 12.17 8.38
CA LEU A 97 -7.26 12.55 8.13
C LEU A 97 -6.51 11.50 7.29
N THR A 98 -6.84 10.21 7.49
CA THR A 98 -6.32 9.14 6.64
C THR A 98 -6.83 9.28 5.20
N ARG A 99 -8.11 9.62 5.00
CA ARG A 99 -8.69 9.94 3.69
C ARG A 99 -7.97 11.09 3.00
N GLU A 100 -7.70 12.19 3.72
CA GLU A 100 -6.91 13.31 3.20
C GLU A 100 -5.50 12.87 2.78
N TYR A 101 -4.81 12.10 3.63
CA TYR A 101 -3.48 11.62 3.32
C TYR A 101 -3.46 10.69 2.09
N VAL A 102 -4.38 9.74 2.02
CA VAL A 102 -4.52 8.79 0.89
C VAL A 102 -4.80 9.54 -0.41
N GLU A 103 -5.67 10.55 -0.38
CA GLU A 103 -5.99 11.37 -1.55
C GLU A 103 -4.77 12.09 -2.10
N ILE A 104 -3.96 12.70 -1.23
CA ILE A 104 -2.71 13.36 -1.60
C ILE A 104 -1.68 12.32 -2.09
N PHE A 105 -1.52 11.23 -1.33
CA PHE A 105 -0.50 10.22 -1.58
C PHE A 105 -0.67 9.52 -2.94
N PHE A 106 -1.90 9.30 -3.39
CA PHE A 106 -2.18 8.68 -4.69
C PHE A 106 -2.57 9.70 -5.77
N GLN A 107 -2.80 10.97 -5.40
CA GLN A 107 -3.45 11.97 -6.25
C GLN A 107 -4.71 11.41 -6.92
N ARG A 108 -5.58 10.83 -6.09
CA ARG A 108 -6.86 10.23 -6.48
C ARG A 108 -7.92 10.62 -5.48
N LYS A 109 -9.10 10.98 -5.99
CA LYS A 109 -10.25 11.31 -5.16
C LYS A 109 -10.46 10.18 -4.16
N THR A 110 -10.50 10.50 -2.87
CA THR A 110 -10.71 9.51 -1.82
C THR A 110 -11.98 9.82 -1.05
N VAL A 111 -12.87 8.83 -0.97
CA VAL A 111 -14.21 8.95 -0.37
C VAL A 111 -14.33 7.98 0.78
N VAL A 112 -14.76 8.48 1.95
CA VAL A 112 -15.18 7.63 3.06
C VAL A 112 -16.65 7.27 2.84
N LEU A 113 -16.96 5.97 2.82
CA LEU A 113 -18.32 5.45 2.73
C LEU A 113 -18.98 5.41 4.11
N ASP A 114 -20.30 5.25 4.13
CA ASP A 114 -21.04 5.02 5.36
C ASP A 114 -20.53 3.74 6.06
N ALA A 115 -20.36 3.82 7.38
CA ALA A 115 -19.88 2.69 8.16
C ALA A 115 -20.91 1.53 8.11
N ILE A 116 -20.43 0.33 7.80
CA ILE A 116 -21.26 -0.89 7.87
C ILE A 116 -21.01 -1.63 9.19
N PRO A 117 -22.04 -2.28 9.76
CA PRO A 117 -21.87 -3.07 10.97
C PRO A 117 -21.01 -4.30 10.70
N ASP A 118 -20.17 -4.69 11.67
CA ASP A 118 -19.42 -5.93 11.56
C ASP A 118 -20.30 -7.17 11.77
N ALA A 119 -21.47 -7.04 12.41
CA ALA A 119 -22.37 -8.14 12.81
C ALA A 119 -22.74 -9.15 11.69
N GLY A 120 -22.63 -8.77 10.42
CA GLY A 120 -22.81 -9.67 9.27
C GLY A 120 -21.65 -10.65 9.03
N ILE A 121 -20.52 -10.48 9.70
CA ILE A 121 -19.39 -11.41 9.66
C ILE A 121 -19.71 -12.64 10.54
N PRO A 122 -19.71 -13.87 9.99
CA PRO A 122 -20.14 -15.07 10.69
C PRO A 122 -19.14 -15.51 11.76
N ALA A 123 -19.59 -16.32 12.72
CA ALA A 123 -18.75 -16.85 13.80
C ALA A 123 -17.50 -17.59 13.30
N GLY A 124 -17.58 -18.31 12.17
CA GLY A 124 -16.43 -18.99 11.56
C GLY A 124 -15.39 -18.06 10.90
N SER A 125 -15.63 -16.74 10.88
CA SER A 125 -14.71 -15.70 10.40
C SER A 125 -14.38 -14.68 11.50
N ARG A 126 -14.50 -15.13 12.76
CA ARG A 126 -14.15 -14.40 13.97
C ARG A 126 -13.42 -15.35 14.91
N ARG A 127 -12.57 -14.82 15.79
CA ARG A 127 -12.00 -15.59 16.91
C ARG A 127 -11.75 -14.70 18.12
N GLN A 128 -11.64 -15.32 19.30
CA GLN A 128 -11.15 -14.65 20.51
C GLN A 128 -9.66 -14.92 20.64
N ASN A 129 -8.84 -13.87 20.74
CA ASN A 129 -7.41 -13.97 20.95
C ASN A 129 -6.91 -12.72 21.68
N PHE A 130 -5.87 -12.85 22.52
CA PHE A 130 -5.35 -11.74 23.33
C PHE A 130 -6.43 -10.95 24.10
N GLY A 131 -7.48 -11.64 24.58
CA GLY A 131 -8.56 -11.04 25.35
C GLY A 131 -9.56 -10.18 24.56
N HIS A 132 -9.52 -10.21 23.22
CA HIS A 132 -10.45 -9.48 22.36
C HIS A 132 -10.84 -10.27 21.11
N GLU A 133 -11.81 -9.75 20.36
CA GLU A 133 -12.26 -10.37 19.11
C GLU A 133 -11.40 -9.91 17.93
N GLN A 134 -11.00 -10.85 17.09
CA GLN A 134 -10.34 -10.62 15.81
C GLN A 134 -11.25 -11.07 14.65
N LEU A 135 -11.22 -10.34 13.54
CA LEU A 135 -11.96 -10.63 12.31
C LEU A 135 -11.04 -11.22 11.23
N LYS A 136 -11.54 -12.21 10.49
CA LYS A 136 -10.76 -12.86 9.43
C LYS A 136 -10.70 -11.96 8.20
N THR A 137 -9.52 -11.50 7.83
CA THR A 137 -9.32 -10.58 6.69
C THR A 137 -9.90 -11.14 5.39
N GLY A 138 -9.68 -12.43 5.11
CA GLY A 138 -10.18 -13.08 3.90
C GLY A 138 -11.70 -13.02 3.73
N TYR A 139 -12.47 -12.98 4.83
CA TYR A 139 -13.92 -12.79 4.77
C TYR A 139 -14.24 -11.35 4.34
N ILE A 140 -13.60 -10.35 4.95
CA ILE A 140 -13.78 -8.94 4.60
C ILE A 140 -13.44 -8.72 3.12
N LEU A 141 -12.28 -9.18 2.67
CA LEU A 141 -11.82 -8.98 1.30
C LEU A 141 -12.73 -9.65 0.26
N HIS A 142 -13.13 -10.90 0.49
CA HIS A 142 -13.77 -11.71 -0.57
C HIS A 142 -15.28 -11.82 -0.47
N LYS A 143 -15.86 -11.53 0.69
CA LYS A 143 -17.31 -11.66 0.93
C LYS A 143 -17.99 -10.33 1.21
N ILE A 144 -17.26 -9.30 1.62
CA ILE A 144 -17.80 -7.96 1.85
C ILE A 144 -17.38 -7.03 0.71
N LEU A 145 -16.07 -6.86 0.46
CA LEU A 145 -15.61 -5.83 -0.47
C LEU A 145 -15.69 -6.25 -1.94
N ALA A 146 -15.12 -7.41 -2.29
CA ALA A 146 -15.01 -7.81 -3.70
C ALA A 146 -16.35 -7.92 -4.46
N PRO A 147 -17.47 -8.34 -3.85
CA PRO A 147 -18.77 -8.37 -4.53
C PRO A 147 -19.36 -6.99 -4.86
N ASP A 148 -19.02 -5.97 -4.07
CA ASP A 148 -19.69 -4.66 -4.08
C ASP A 148 -18.72 -3.50 -4.40
N ILE A 149 -17.66 -3.78 -5.17
CA ILE A 149 -16.71 -2.75 -5.60
C ILE A 149 -17.39 -1.78 -6.59
N PRO A 150 -17.37 -0.46 -6.34
CA PRO A 150 -17.92 0.51 -7.28
C PRO A 150 -17.21 0.45 -8.64
N ASP A 151 -17.94 0.74 -9.72
CA ASP A 151 -17.40 0.69 -11.09
C ASP A 151 -16.22 1.66 -11.30
N ASP A 152 -16.30 2.86 -10.71
CA ASP A 152 -15.27 3.91 -10.75
C ASP A 152 -14.19 3.75 -9.68
N ALA A 153 -14.22 2.67 -8.91
CA ALA A 153 -13.24 2.41 -7.87
C ALA A 153 -11.90 1.99 -8.48
N MET A 154 -10.86 2.78 -8.25
CA MET A 154 -9.47 2.32 -8.38
C MET A 154 -9.18 1.22 -7.34
N ALA A 155 -9.64 1.42 -6.11
CA ALA A 155 -9.44 0.53 -4.98
C ALA A 155 -10.52 0.76 -3.91
N ILE A 156 -10.83 -0.27 -3.14
CA ILE A 156 -11.64 -0.17 -1.93
C ILE A 156 -10.88 -0.76 -0.73
N MET A 157 -10.67 0.07 0.28
CA MET A 157 -9.97 -0.26 1.51
C MET A 157 -10.94 -0.26 2.68
N ALA A 158 -11.17 -1.40 3.31
CA ALA A 158 -11.87 -1.42 4.58
C ALA A 158 -11.00 -0.86 5.71
N ILE A 159 -11.62 -0.14 6.64
CA ILE A 159 -11.02 0.20 7.93
C ILE A 159 -11.85 -0.51 9.00
N SER A 160 -11.26 -1.52 9.63
CA SER A 160 -11.90 -2.30 10.69
C SER A 160 -11.69 -1.65 12.04
N GLN A 161 -12.77 -1.54 12.82
CA GLN A 161 -12.71 -1.17 14.24
C GLN A 161 -12.04 -2.28 15.08
N LYS A 162 -12.23 -3.54 14.69
CA LYS A 162 -11.74 -4.72 15.40
C LYS A 162 -10.41 -5.19 14.84
N ASP A 163 -9.69 -5.94 15.66
CA ASP A 163 -8.42 -6.52 15.27
C ASP A 163 -8.57 -7.54 14.14
N LEU A 164 -7.48 -7.86 13.45
CA LEU A 164 -7.50 -8.69 12.24
C LEU A 164 -6.57 -9.89 12.36
N TYR A 165 -6.95 -10.97 11.66
CA TYR A 165 -6.06 -12.11 11.45
C TYR A 165 -6.21 -12.67 10.03
N PRO A 166 -5.10 -13.10 9.38
CA PRO A 166 -5.13 -13.57 8.00
C PRO A 166 -5.54 -15.05 7.90
N ASN A 167 -5.05 -15.87 8.83
CA ASN A 167 -5.33 -17.29 8.95
C ASN A 167 -4.99 -17.77 10.38
N GLU A 168 -5.26 -19.04 10.67
CA GLU A 168 -5.17 -19.56 12.03
C GLU A 168 -3.75 -19.59 12.61
N ASP A 169 -2.73 -19.67 11.75
CA ASP A 169 -1.32 -19.80 12.16
C ASP A 169 -0.66 -18.44 12.52
N TRP A 170 -1.39 -17.35 12.32
CA TRP A 170 -0.89 -15.99 12.54
C TRP A 170 -1.51 -15.35 13.78
N ASN A 171 -0.74 -14.54 14.51
CA ASN A 171 -1.24 -13.83 15.68
C ASN A 171 -2.24 -12.74 15.33
N TYR A 172 -1.85 -11.84 14.41
CA TYR A 172 -2.66 -10.75 13.89
C TYR A 172 -1.97 -10.16 12.64
N VAL A 173 -2.65 -9.26 11.95
CA VAL A 173 -2.06 -8.35 10.96
C VAL A 173 -2.59 -6.93 11.17
N PHE A 174 -1.81 -5.91 10.80
CA PHE A 174 -2.32 -4.54 10.78
C PHE A 174 -3.24 -4.29 9.58
N GLY A 175 -2.94 -4.94 8.46
CA GLY A 175 -3.77 -4.95 7.28
C GLY A 175 -3.49 -6.15 6.39
N GLN A 176 -4.28 -6.28 5.33
CA GLN A 176 -4.05 -7.22 4.25
C GLN A 176 -4.77 -6.74 2.99
N ALA A 177 -4.07 -6.78 1.87
CA ALA A 177 -4.60 -6.49 0.56
C ALA A 177 -4.57 -7.67 -0.42
N SER A 178 -5.44 -7.60 -1.42
CA SER A 178 -5.36 -8.45 -2.60
C SER A 178 -4.61 -7.73 -3.72
N TYR A 179 -3.56 -8.37 -4.23
CA TYR A 179 -2.73 -7.87 -5.33
C TYR A 179 -3.45 -7.70 -6.68
N SER A 180 -4.65 -8.27 -6.84
CA SER A 180 -5.37 -8.31 -8.12
C SER A 180 -6.85 -7.94 -8.04
N LYS A 181 -7.47 -8.00 -6.84
CA LYS A 181 -8.90 -7.73 -6.68
C LYS A 181 -9.23 -6.31 -6.28
N ARG A 182 -8.22 -5.44 -6.08
CA ARG A 182 -8.39 -4.02 -5.71
C ARG A 182 -9.13 -3.83 -4.36
N VAL A 183 -8.99 -4.81 -3.47
CA VAL A 183 -9.59 -4.81 -2.14
C VAL A 183 -8.51 -4.97 -1.08
N GLY A 184 -8.65 -4.24 0.03
CA GLY A 184 -7.81 -4.41 1.21
C GLY A 184 -8.56 -4.10 2.48
N VAL A 185 -7.93 -4.42 3.61
CA VAL A 185 -8.43 -4.06 4.92
C VAL A 185 -7.26 -3.66 5.81
N THR A 186 -7.43 -2.57 6.56
CA THR A 186 -6.55 -2.17 7.68
C THR A 186 -7.38 -2.13 8.96
N SER A 187 -6.77 -2.36 10.12
CA SER A 187 -7.43 -2.21 11.42
C SER A 187 -6.89 -1.04 12.21
N ILE A 188 -7.78 -0.21 12.75
CA ILE A 188 -7.38 0.84 13.70
C ILE A 188 -7.05 0.26 15.10
N PHE A 189 -7.52 -0.95 15.41
CA PHE A 189 -7.55 -1.53 16.76
C PHE A 189 -6.19 -1.51 17.47
N ARG A 190 -5.14 -1.94 16.77
CA ARG A 190 -3.76 -1.96 17.31
C ARG A 190 -3.03 -0.64 17.08
N LEU A 191 -3.44 0.13 16.08
CA LEU A 191 -2.76 1.38 15.69
C LEU A 191 -3.05 2.51 16.68
N GLN A 192 -4.21 2.46 17.34
CA GLN A 192 -4.63 3.39 18.38
C GLN A 192 -4.03 3.12 19.77
N ASP A 193 -3.21 2.09 19.96
CA ASP A 193 -2.52 1.80 21.22
C ASP A 193 -3.48 1.70 22.44
N GLU A 194 -4.29 0.62 22.47
CA GLU A 194 -5.37 0.34 23.43
C GLU A 194 -6.64 1.20 23.28
N TYR A 195 -6.51 2.53 23.38
CA TYR A 195 -7.61 3.48 23.28
C TYR A 195 -7.16 4.79 22.64
N LEU A 196 -7.99 5.37 21.77
CA LEU A 196 -7.67 6.62 21.11
C LEU A 196 -8.04 7.83 21.98
N GLY A 197 -7.03 8.54 22.47
CA GLY A 197 -7.14 9.80 23.20
C GLY A 197 -6.38 10.93 22.53
N GLY A 198 -6.40 12.12 23.15
CA GLY A 198 -5.69 13.29 22.62
C GLY A 198 -4.16 13.10 22.56
N SER A 199 -3.58 12.33 23.48
CA SER A 199 -2.12 12.14 23.58
C SER A 199 -1.52 11.21 22.54
N ASN A 200 -2.30 10.29 21.98
CA ASN A 200 -1.86 9.33 20.95
C ASN A 200 -2.57 9.52 19.61
N PHE A 201 -3.38 10.59 19.47
CA PHE A 201 -4.15 10.86 18.26
C PHE A 201 -3.26 10.94 17.01
N ASP A 202 -2.22 11.79 17.05
CA ASP A 202 -1.34 12.01 15.89
C ASP A 202 -0.59 10.73 15.51
N VAL A 203 -0.17 9.94 16.49
CA VAL A 203 0.50 8.65 16.28
C VAL A 203 -0.46 7.65 15.64
N CYS A 204 -1.71 7.59 16.09
CA CYS A 204 -2.74 6.74 15.49
C CYS A 204 -3.02 7.13 14.04
N VAL A 205 -3.14 8.44 13.74
CA VAL A 205 -3.34 8.92 12.37
C VAL A 205 -2.15 8.55 11.49
N ARG A 206 -0.91 8.76 11.97
CA ARG A 206 0.31 8.37 11.26
C ARG A 206 0.31 6.89 10.91
N ARG A 207 0.05 6.03 11.90
CA ARG A 207 0.01 4.58 11.74
C ARG A 207 -1.10 4.14 10.78
N LEU A 208 -2.31 4.64 10.96
CA LEU A 208 -3.46 4.29 10.12
C LEU A 208 -3.25 4.72 8.67
N ALA A 209 -2.75 5.93 8.43
CA ALA A 209 -2.41 6.41 7.10
C ALA A 209 -1.28 5.59 6.46
N ASN A 210 -0.22 5.28 7.23
CA ASN A 210 0.92 4.49 6.76
C ASN A 210 0.48 3.11 6.29
N VAL A 211 -0.21 2.35 7.15
CA VAL A 211 -0.68 1.01 6.81
C VAL A 211 -1.70 1.07 5.66
N SER A 212 -2.59 2.07 5.63
CA SER A 212 -3.56 2.20 4.54
C SER A 212 -2.89 2.42 3.18
N VAL A 213 -1.90 3.32 3.07
CA VAL A 213 -1.20 3.53 1.79
C VAL A 213 -0.32 2.34 1.41
N HIS A 214 0.25 1.63 2.39
CA HIS A 214 0.99 0.39 2.17
C HIS A 214 0.09 -0.67 1.51
N GLU A 215 -1.07 -0.95 2.10
CA GLU A 215 -2.00 -1.95 1.61
C GLU A 215 -2.65 -1.55 0.27
N ILE A 216 -2.92 -0.25 0.03
CA ILE A 216 -3.34 0.22 -1.31
C ILE A 216 -2.19 0.05 -2.32
N GLY A 217 -0.93 0.23 -1.92
CA GLY A 217 0.23 -0.06 -2.76
C GLY A 217 0.24 -1.51 -3.24
N HIS A 218 -0.09 -2.47 -2.37
CA HIS A 218 -0.25 -3.87 -2.75
C HIS A 218 -1.38 -4.08 -3.76
N MET A 219 -2.49 -3.34 -3.68
CA MET A 219 -3.57 -3.41 -4.68
C MET A 219 -3.14 -2.92 -6.07
N LEU A 220 -2.10 -2.07 -6.14
CA LEU A 220 -1.43 -1.65 -7.37
C LEU A 220 -0.25 -2.55 -7.76
N THR A 221 -0.20 -3.76 -7.17
CA THR A 221 0.82 -4.81 -7.43
C THR A 221 2.25 -4.44 -6.95
N ILE A 222 2.40 -3.46 -6.07
CA ILE A 222 3.70 -3.11 -5.49
C ILE A 222 4.02 -4.10 -4.37
N HIS A 223 5.11 -4.85 -4.48
CA HIS A 223 5.56 -5.76 -3.42
C HIS A 223 6.24 -5.03 -2.27
N HIS A 224 6.54 -5.75 -1.20
CA HIS A 224 7.39 -5.21 -0.14
C HIS A 224 8.73 -4.68 -0.70
N CYS A 225 9.09 -3.47 -0.29
CA CYS A 225 10.33 -2.84 -0.68
C CYS A 225 11.50 -3.39 0.13
N LEU A 226 12.54 -3.84 -0.56
CA LEU A 226 13.77 -4.38 0.03
C LEU A 226 15.01 -3.58 -0.38
N PHE A 227 14.84 -2.36 -0.93
CA PHE A 227 15.92 -1.51 -1.42
C PHE A 227 16.34 -0.44 -0.42
N ALA A 228 15.36 0.18 0.23
CA ALA A 228 15.55 1.31 1.13
C ALA A 228 14.44 1.34 2.17
N LYS A 229 14.61 2.15 3.22
CA LYS A 229 13.53 2.55 4.11
C LYS A 229 12.42 3.18 3.28
N CYS A 230 11.24 2.58 3.32
CA CYS A 230 10.12 2.85 2.44
C CYS A 230 8.82 2.48 3.15
N VAL A 231 7.75 3.22 2.89
CA VAL A 231 6.40 2.87 3.34
C VAL A 231 5.96 1.46 2.94
N MET A 232 6.51 0.92 1.84
CA MET A 232 6.27 -0.45 1.39
C MET A 232 7.15 -1.49 2.09
N ASN A 233 7.91 -1.17 3.13
CA ASN A 233 8.63 -2.22 3.88
C ASN A 233 7.62 -3.06 4.67
N GLY A 234 7.76 -4.39 4.64
CA GLY A 234 6.99 -5.27 5.52
C GLY A 234 7.35 -5.03 6.98
N SER A 235 6.39 -5.25 7.89
CA SER A 235 6.51 -4.96 9.32
C SER A 235 5.76 -5.99 10.15
N ASN A 236 6.38 -6.54 11.18
CA ASN A 236 5.74 -7.52 12.08
C ASN A 236 5.11 -6.90 13.33
N ASN A 237 5.47 -5.66 13.68
CA ASN A 237 5.09 -5.03 14.94
C ASN A 237 5.03 -3.49 14.82
N LEU A 238 4.47 -2.83 15.84
CA LEU A 238 4.32 -1.36 15.84
C LEU A 238 5.68 -0.66 15.86
N GLN A 239 6.69 -1.24 16.50
CA GLN A 239 8.03 -0.65 16.58
C GLN A 239 8.69 -0.58 15.20
N GLU A 240 8.57 -1.62 14.37
CA GLU A 240 9.00 -1.60 12.96
C GLU A 240 8.20 -0.57 12.16
N THR A 241 6.86 -0.55 12.31
CA THR A 241 5.99 0.43 11.64
C THR A 241 6.35 1.87 12.02
N ASP A 242 6.74 2.12 13.27
CA ASP A 242 7.13 3.43 13.81
C ASP A 242 8.55 3.85 13.45
N ALA A 243 9.48 2.91 13.31
CA ALA A 243 10.84 3.18 12.84
C ALA A 243 10.94 3.38 11.31
N GLY A 244 9.88 2.98 10.58
CA GLY A 244 9.74 3.11 9.14
C GLY A 244 9.17 4.47 8.69
N PRO A 245 9.62 4.99 7.54
CA PRO A 245 9.08 6.21 6.96
C PRO A 245 7.71 5.95 6.31
N MET A 246 6.84 6.96 6.28
CA MET A 246 5.69 7.04 5.38
C MET A 246 6.06 7.39 3.92
N ARG A 247 7.31 7.79 3.66
CA ARG A 247 7.86 8.10 2.35
C ARG A 247 8.08 6.84 1.52
N LEU A 248 7.70 6.88 0.24
CA LEU A 248 8.15 5.91 -0.77
C LEU A 248 9.61 6.20 -1.15
N CYS A 249 10.45 5.15 -1.22
CA CYS A 249 11.77 5.29 -1.84
C CYS A 249 11.67 5.65 -3.33
N SER A 250 12.77 6.12 -3.92
CA SER A 250 12.79 6.55 -5.32
C SER A 250 12.30 5.47 -6.29
N ASP A 251 12.63 4.20 -6.06
CA ASP A 251 12.18 3.07 -6.89
C ASP A 251 10.66 2.83 -6.79
N CYS A 252 10.09 2.85 -5.59
CA CYS A 252 8.65 2.68 -5.43
C CYS A 252 7.87 3.91 -5.92
N GLN A 253 8.44 5.12 -5.87
CA GLN A 253 7.86 6.30 -6.52
C GLN A 253 7.83 6.14 -8.05
N LYS A 254 8.85 5.57 -8.69
CA LYS A 254 8.82 5.25 -10.13
C LYS A 254 7.66 4.32 -10.48
N LYS A 255 7.50 3.22 -9.72
CA LYS A 255 6.40 2.26 -9.93
C LYS A 255 5.04 2.96 -9.87
N LEU A 256 4.83 3.75 -8.82
CA LEU A 256 3.57 4.45 -8.61
C LEU A 256 3.33 5.54 -9.67
N LYS A 257 4.37 6.30 -10.08
CA LYS A 257 4.28 7.32 -11.14
C LYS A 257 3.95 6.68 -12.48
N TRP A 258 4.57 5.55 -12.80
CA TRP A 258 4.28 4.83 -14.02
C TRP A 258 2.83 4.32 -14.04
N ASN A 259 2.34 3.81 -12.91
CA ASN A 259 1.00 3.27 -12.80
C ASN A 259 -0.09 4.37 -12.84
N LEU A 260 0.07 5.44 -12.06
CA LEU A 260 -0.97 6.45 -11.84
C LEU A 260 -0.74 7.77 -12.57
N GLY A 261 0.45 8.01 -13.12
CA GLY A 261 0.77 9.26 -13.81
C GLY A 261 0.80 10.51 -12.93
N TYR A 262 0.74 10.38 -11.59
CA TYR A 262 0.63 11.51 -10.64
C TYR A 262 1.73 12.58 -10.84
N ASP A 263 1.47 13.84 -10.49
CA ASP A 263 2.49 14.89 -10.52
C ASP A 263 3.46 14.79 -9.33
N ASN A 264 4.75 14.62 -9.63
CA ASN A 264 5.79 14.44 -8.62
C ASN A 264 5.96 15.66 -7.71
N SER A 265 5.88 16.88 -8.25
CA SER A 265 6.13 18.11 -7.51
C SER A 265 4.95 18.46 -6.61
N ASP A 266 3.73 18.39 -7.13
CA ASP A 266 2.51 18.68 -6.38
C ASP A 266 2.34 17.66 -5.25
N ARG A 267 2.51 16.37 -5.54
CA ARG A 267 2.44 15.32 -4.52
C ARG A 267 3.44 15.56 -3.39
N LEU A 268 4.71 15.87 -3.70
CA LEU A 268 5.72 16.12 -2.68
C LEU A 268 5.38 17.36 -1.83
N LYS A 269 4.95 18.44 -2.48
CA LYS A 269 4.55 19.69 -1.82
C LYS A 269 3.34 19.50 -0.90
N ASP A 270 2.33 18.79 -1.38
CA ASP A 270 1.08 18.59 -0.65
C ASP A 270 1.26 17.60 0.51
N LEU A 271 2.05 16.55 0.34
CA LEU A 271 2.45 15.66 1.45
C LEU A 271 3.18 16.44 2.53
N LEU A 272 4.14 17.30 2.16
CA LEU A 272 4.87 18.14 3.12
C LEU A 272 3.93 19.12 3.83
N GLY A 273 2.99 19.73 3.09
CA GLY A 273 1.97 20.63 3.64
C GLY A 273 1.06 19.92 4.65
N PHE A 274 0.55 18.74 4.30
CA PHE A 274 -0.25 17.90 5.19
C PHE A 274 0.52 17.53 6.45
N SER A 275 1.76 17.05 6.30
CA SER A 275 2.58 16.61 7.42
C SER A 275 2.91 17.73 8.40
N ARG A 276 3.17 18.94 7.92
CA ARG A 276 3.38 20.13 8.77
C ARG A 276 2.10 20.55 9.50
N LYS A 277 0.96 20.52 8.82
CA LYS A 277 -0.33 20.96 9.38
C LYS A 277 -0.83 20.03 10.49
N HIS A 278 -0.65 18.73 10.30
CA HIS A 278 -1.23 17.71 11.18
C HIS A 278 -0.21 17.06 12.11
N LEU A 279 1.07 17.45 12.04
CA LEU A 279 2.18 16.82 12.79
C LEU A 279 2.26 15.30 12.56
N VAL A 280 1.86 14.86 11.37
CA VAL A 280 1.77 13.46 10.96
C VAL A 280 2.72 13.20 9.79
N GLY A 281 3.60 12.22 9.94
CA GLY A 281 4.45 11.73 8.85
C GLY A 281 5.83 12.36 8.76
N ASP A 282 6.45 12.23 7.60
CA ASP A 282 7.91 12.33 7.45
C ASP A 282 8.38 13.73 7.04
N VAL A 283 8.08 14.76 7.85
CA VAL A 283 8.43 16.16 7.51
C VAL A 283 9.91 16.29 7.12
N GLY A 284 10.82 15.67 7.88
CA GLY A 284 12.26 15.75 7.63
C GLY A 284 12.70 15.09 6.32
N GLU A 285 12.14 13.93 5.98
CA GLU A 285 12.44 13.22 4.73
C GLU A 285 11.86 13.96 3.53
N LEU A 286 10.64 14.49 3.65
CA LEU A 286 9.99 15.28 2.59
C LEU A 286 10.70 16.62 2.37
N GLU A 287 11.23 17.26 3.40
CA GLU A 287 12.05 18.47 3.28
C GLU A 287 13.38 18.19 2.57
N LYS A 288 14.03 17.05 2.85
CA LYS A 288 15.24 16.64 2.12
C LYS A 288 14.96 16.43 0.64
N ASP A 289 13.83 15.81 0.30
CA ASP A 289 13.41 15.66 -1.10
C ASP A 289 13.12 17.02 -1.73
N MET A 290 12.37 17.88 -1.05
CA MET A 290 12.07 19.25 -1.52
C MET A 290 13.34 20.05 -1.79
N ALA A 291 14.37 19.86 -0.97
CA ALA A 291 15.63 20.58 -1.11
C ALA A 291 16.44 20.16 -2.36
N VAL A 292 16.22 18.96 -2.90
CA VAL A 292 16.98 18.45 -4.06
C VAL A 292 16.21 18.52 -5.37
N VAL A 293 14.88 18.63 -5.32
CA VAL A 293 14.06 18.78 -6.53
C VAL A 293 14.11 20.23 -7.02
N GLY A 294 14.47 20.45 -8.30
CA GLY A 294 14.59 21.78 -8.90
C GLY A 294 15.98 22.41 -8.90
N ARG A 295 17.02 21.66 -8.49
CA ARG A 295 18.43 22.03 -8.74
C ARG A 295 18.93 21.49 -10.09
#